data_AF-A0A2M8AFD7-F1
#
_entry.id   AF-A0A2M8AFD7-F1
#
_cell.length_a   1.000
_cell.length_b   1.000
_cell.length_c   1.000
_cell.angle_alpha   90.00
_cell.angle_beta   90.00
_cell.angle_gamma   90.00
#
_symmetry.space_group_name_H-M   'P 1'
#
loop_
_entity.id
_entity.type
_entity.pdbx_description
1 polymer ?
#
loop_
_entity_poly.entity_id
_entity_poly.type
_entity_poly.pdbx_seq_one_letter_code
_entity_poly.pdbx_strand_id
1 'polypeptide(L)' 'MSDKINIQRSVQYWLKTSEHDYKTMQGLFKIKRYADSLFYGHIVLEKI' A
#
# COMPACT_ATOMS: atom_id res chain seq x y z
N MET A 1 14.04 6.22 -27.48
CA MET A 1 12.93 6.04 -26.53
C MET A 1 12.66 4.55 -26.40
N SER A 2 13.15 3.92 -25.33
CA SER A 2 12.73 2.56 -24.95
C SER A 2 12.82 2.51 -23.43
N ASP A 3 11.82 3.10 -22.78
CA ASP A 3 11.60 2.88 -21.35
C ASP A 3 11.14 1.43 -21.18
N LYS A 4 12.10 0.51 -21.12
CA LYS A 4 11.84 -0.84 -20.66
C LYS A 4 11.37 -0.72 -19.21
N ILE A 5 10.08 -0.92 -18.99
CA ILE A 5 9.48 -1.03 -17.66
C ILE A 5 10.32 -2.06 -16.89
N ASN A 6 11.08 -1.59 -15.90
CA ASN A 6 11.79 -2.48 -15.01
C ASN A 6 10.75 -3.06 -14.03
N ILE A 7 10.20 -4.21 -14.40
CA ILE A 7 9.16 -4.92 -13.65
C ILE A 7 9.60 -5.10 -12.19
N GLN A 8 10.87 -5.43 -11.96
CA GLN A 8 11.40 -5.63 -10.61
C GLN A 8 11.36 -4.34 -9.78
N ARG A 9 11.73 -3.21 -10.37
CA ARG A 9 11.64 -1.89 -9.72
C ARG A 9 10.20 -1.51 -9.43
N SER A 10 9.27 -1.79 -10.36
CA SER A 10 7.84 -1.57 -10.14
C SER A 10 7.34 -2.43 -8.99
N VAL A 11 7.56 -3.75 -9.01
CA VAL A 11 7.15 -4.65 -7.93
C VAL A 11 7.68 -4.19 -6.57
N GLN A 12 8.96 -3.81 -6.49
CA GLN A 12 9.55 -3.29 -5.25
C GLN A 12 8.90 -1.98 -4.78
N TYR A 13 8.56 -1.08 -5.71
CA TYR A 13 7.85 0.15 -5.39
C TYR A 13 6.43 -0.14 -4.85
N TRP A 14 5.70 -1.05 -5.48
CA TRP A 14 4.34 -1.44 -5.05
C TRP A 14 4.35 -2.11 -3.67
N LEU A 15 5.29 -3.03 -3.41
CA LEU A 15 5.48 -3.63 -2.09
C LEU A 15 5.83 -2.59 -1.02
N LYS A 16 6.76 -1.69 -1.31
CA LYS A 16 7.17 -0.63 -0.37
C LYS A 16 6.02 0.31 -0.02
N THR A 17 5.21 0.67 -1.00
CA THR A 17 4.05 1.55 -0.76
C THR A 17 2.92 0.81 -0.03
N SER A 18 2.69 -0.47 -0.33
CA SER A 18 1.76 -1.31 0.42
C SER A 18 2.15 -1.43 1.91
N GLU A 19 3.44 -1.61 2.22
CA GLU A 19 3.91 -1.65 3.62
C GLU A 19 3.66 -0.32 4.36
N HIS A 20 3.80 0.82 3.68
CA HIS A 20 3.48 2.12 4.25
C HIS A 20 1.98 2.27 4.54
N ASP A 21 1.13 1.87 3.59
CA ASP A 21 -0.33 1.91 3.74
C ASP A 21 -0.80 1.00 4.86
N TYR A 22 -0.16 -0.16 5.04
CA TYR A 22 -0.44 -1.07 6.14
C TYR A 22 -0.12 -0.44 7.51
N LYS A 23 1.01 0.25 7.64
CA LYS A 23 1.35 0.99 8.87
C LYS A 23 0.31 2.08 9.17
N THR A 24 -0.15 2.79 8.14
CA THR A 24 -1.23 3.79 8.25
C THR A 24 -2.55 3.16 8.68
N MET A 25 -2.95 2.06 8.06
CA MET A 25 -4.12 1.26 8.41
C MET A 25 -4.14 0.90 9.90
N GLN A 26 -3.00 0.40 10.41
CA GLN A 26 -2.85 0.03 11.82
C GLN A 26 -2.95 1.24 12.75
N GLY A 27 -2.38 2.39 12.36
CA GLY A 27 -2.52 3.64 13.10
C GLY A 27 -3.97 4.09 13.21
N LEU A 28 -4.69 4.09 12.09
CA LEU A 28 -6.12 4.43 12.00
C LEU A 28 -6.98 3.48 12.84
N PHE A 29 -6.67 2.19 12.84
CA PHE A 29 -7.35 1.20 13.69
C PHE A 29 -7.17 1.53 15.18
N LYS A 30 -5.94 1.83 15.61
CA LYS A 30 -5.63 2.17 17.01
C LYS A 30 -6.37 3.42 17.50
N ILE A 31 -6.55 4.42 16.64
CA ILE A 31 -7.32 5.64 16.96
C ILE A 31 -8.82 5.51 16.67
N LYS A 32 -9.31 4.28 16.42
CA LYS A 32 -10.72 3.94 16.18
C LYS A 32 -11.34 4.59 14.93
N ARG A 33 -10.53 5.00 13.95
CA ARG A 33 -10.99 5.47 12.64
C ARG A 33 -11.19 4.28 11.70
N TYR A 34 -12.24 3.49 11.95
CA TYR A 34 -12.43 2.19 11.31
C TYR A 34 -12.75 2.27 9.81
N ALA A 35 -13.55 3.23 9.37
CA ALA A 35 -13.86 3.39 7.95
C ALA A 35 -12.59 3.68 7.13
N ASP A 36 -11.74 4.60 7.62
CA ASP A 36 -10.47 4.91 6.98
C ASP A 36 -9.49 3.74 7.05
N SER A 37 -9.45 3.04 8.19
CA SER A 37 -8.64 1.82 8.33
C SER A 37 -9.05 0.76 7.30
N LEU A 38 -10.35 0.50 7.12
CA LEU A 38 -10.84 -0.43 6.10
C LEU A 38 -10.47 0.01 4.67
N PHE A 39 -10.57 1.30 4.38
CA PHE A 39 -10.17 1.85 3.08
C PHE A 39 -8.67 1.62 2.79
N TYR A 40 -7.79 1.90 3.76
CA TYR A 40 -6.36 1.61 3.61
C TYR A 40 -6.09 0.10 3.52
N GLY A 41 -6.82 -0.72 4.27
CA GLY A 41 -6.71 -2.18 4.18
C GLY A 41 -7.07 -2.72 2.78
N HIS A 42 -8.10 -2.16 2.16
CA HIS A 42 -8.45 -2.46 0.76
C HIS A 42 -7.29 -2.12 -0.19
N ILE A 43 -6.69 -0.93 -0.09
CA ILE A 43 -5.55 -0.51 -0.92
C ILE A 43 -4.34 -1.43 -0.73
N VAL A 44 -4.04 -1.83 0.51
CA VAL A 44 -2.92 -2.74 0.80
C VAL A 44 -3.08 -4.07 0.05
N LEU A 45 -4.29 -4.63 0.04
CA LEU A 45 -4.61 -5.88 -0.64
C LEU A 45 -4.58 -5.76 -2.17
N GLU A 46 -4.96 -4.61 -2.73
CA GLU A 46 -4.87 -4.39 -4.18
C GLU A 46 -3.42 -4.29 -4.69
N LYS A 47 -2.49 -3.90 -3.83
CA LYS A 47 -1.08 -3.68 -4.19
C LYS A 47 -0.19 -4.92 -4.08
N ILE A 48 -0.65 -5.97 -3.39
CA ILE A 48 0.08 -7.23 -3.15
C ILE A 48 -0.38 -8.27 -4.17
#